data_AF-A0A437M5W0-F1
#
_entry.id   AF-A0A437M5W0-F1
#
_cell.length_a   1.000
_cell.length_b   1.000
_cell.length_c   1.000
_cell.angle_alpha   90.00
_cell.angle_beta   90.00
_cell.angle_gamma   90.00
#
_symmetry.space_group_name_H-M   'P 1'
#
loop_
_entity.id
_entity.type
_entity.pdbx_description
1 polymer ?
#
loop_
_entity_poly.entity_id
_entity_poly.type
_entity_poly.pdbx_seq_one_letter_code
_entity_poly.pdbx_strand_id
1 'polypeptide(L)' 'MRTRLSICLRKRRFRSEADAIAVAQATEIVLMPYRCDRCRHFHLTSRTKGKRPAPLQRR' A
#
# COMPACT_ATOMS: atom_id res chain seq x y z
N MET A 1 -4.51 3.78 11.47
CA MET A 1 -5.77 3.81 10.69
C MET A 1 -6.43 2.45 10.82
N ARG A 2 -7.48 2.33 11.64
CA ARG A 2 -8.12 1.02 11.90
C ARG A 2 -8.80 0.51 10.63
N THR A 3 -8.21 -0.49 9.99
CA THR A 3 -8.72 -1.01 8.70
C THR A 3 -9.97 -1.85 8.97
N ARG A 4 -11.14 -1.44 8.46
CA ARG A 4 -12.39 -2.26 8.55
C ARG A 4 -12.17 -3.62 7.89
N LEU A 5 -12.82 -4.68 8.40
CA LEU A 5 -12.64 -6.04 7.89
C LEU A 5 -12.99 -6.12 6.39
N SER A 6 -14.12 -5.54 6.00
CA SER A 6 -14.54 -5.47 4.58
C SER A 6 -13.49 -4.84 3.66
N ILE A 7 -12.79 -3.81 4.13
CA ILE A 7 -11.69 -3.16 3.38
C ILE A 7 -10.48 -4.08 3.29
N CYS A 8 -10.11 -4.74 4.40
CA CYS A 8 -8.98 -5.67 4.43
C CYS A 8 -9.21 -6.89 3.52
N LEU A 9 -10.45 -7.38 3.43
CA LEU A 9 -10.82 -8.47 2.52
C LEU A 9 -10.72 -8.06 1.04
N ARG A 10 -11.04 -6.81 0.71
CA ARG A 10 -10.96 -6.28 -0.68
C ARG A 10 -9.54 -5.93 -1.12
N LYS A 11 -8.60 -5.69 -0.19
CA LYS A 11 -7.23 -5.30 -0.52
C LYS A 11 -6.34 -6.52 -0.80
N ARG A 12 -5.47 -6.37 -1.80
CA ARG A 12 -4.40 -7.35 -2.09
C ARG A 12 -3.46 -7.48 -0.89
N ARG A 13 -3.12 -8.71 -0.52
CA ARG A 13 -2.27 -9.05 0.63
C ARG A 13 -0.88 -9.45 0.15
N PHE A 14 0.15 -8.82 0.69
CA PHE A 14 1.54 -9.16 0.46
C PHE A 14 2.17 -9.71 1.73
N ARG A 15 2.99 -10.75 1.60
CA ARG A 15 3.68 -11.39 2.74
C ARG A 15 4.90 -10.59 3.18
N SER A 16 5.59 -9.95 2.24
CA SER A 16 6.72 -9.08 2.51
C SER A 16 6.44 -7.63 2.11
N GLU A 17 7.18 -6.70 2.71
CA GLU A 17 7.17 -5.29 2.30
C GLU A 17 7.78 -5.11 0.91
N ALA A 18 8.83 -5.89 0.59
CA ALA A 18 9.50 -5.87 -0.70
C ALA A 18 8.53 -6.21 -1.86
N ASP A 19 7.69 -7.24 -1.70
CA ASP A 19 6.68 -7.60 -2.71
C ASP A 19 5.69 -6.45 -2.94
N ALA A 20 5.29 -5.77 -1.85
CA ALA A 20 4.37 -4.65 -1.94
C ALA A 20 5.03 -3.44 -2.65
N ILE A 21 6.31 -3.17 -2.36
CA ILE A 21 7.07 -2.10 -3.02
C ILE A 21 7.24 -2.40 -4.51
N ALA A 22 7.59 -3.63 -4.88
CA ALA A 22 7.75 -4.03 -6.28
C ALA A 22 6.45 -3.81 -7.07
N VAL A 23 5.30 -4.18 -6.50
CA VAL A 23 4.01 -3.87 -7.13
C VAL A 23 3.77 -2.37 -7.19
N ALA A 24 4.02 -1.62 -6.12
CA ALA A 24 3.83 -0.18 -6.11
C ALA A 24 4.65 0.55 -7.18
N GLN A 25 5.90 0.11 -7.40
CA GLN A 25 6.79 0.63 -8.44
C GLN A 25 6.36 0.25 -9.86
N ALA A 26 5.72 -0.90 -10.02
CA ALA A 26 5.21 -1.36 -11.30
C ALA A 26 3.92 -0.65 -11.74
N THR A 27 3.31 0.19 -10.90
CA THR A 27 2.08 0.92 -11.24
C THR A 27 2.34 2.39 -11.54
N GLU A 28 1.52 2.97 -12.42
CA GLU A 28 1.55 4.39 -12.76
C GLU A 28 0.99 5.31 -11.66
N ILE A 29 0.36 4.74 -10.63
CA ILE A 29 -0.22 5.48 -9.51
C ILE A 29 0.68 5.40 -8.27
N VAL A 30 0.71 6.49 -7.49
CA VAL A 30 1.48 6.49 -6.23
C VAL A 30 0.80 5.58 -5.23
N LEU A 31 1.41 4.43 -4.95
CA LEU A 31 1.00 3.52 -3.91
C LEU A 31 2.07 3.47 -2.82
N MET A 32 1.62 3.49 -1.57
CA MET A 32 2.49 3.28 -0.41
C MET A 32 2.14 1.96 0.27
N PRO A 33 3.14 1.12 0.59
CA PRO A 33 2.93 -0.02 1.46
C PRO A 33 2.62 0.44 2.89
N TYR A 34 1.78 -0.33 3.58
CA TYR A 34 1.60 -0.21 5.03
C TYR A 34 1.28 -1.58 5.62
N ARG A 35 1.75 -1.81 6.85
CA ARG A 35 1.41 -3.02 7.62
C ARG A 35 0.00 -2.90 8.16
N CYS A 36 -0.83 -3.92 7.92
CA CYS A 36 -2.18 -3.93 8.42
C CYS A 36 -2.24 -4.39 9.88
N ASP A 37 -2.81 -3.57 10.76
CA ASP A 37 -3.01 -3.91 12.17
C ASP A 37 -3.93 -5.13 12.39
N ARG A 38 -4.70 -5.54 11.37
CA ARG A 38 -5.68 -6.64 11.44
C ARG A 38 -5.12 -7.97 10.95
N CYS A 39 -4.75 -8.05 9.67
CA CYS A 39 -4.26 -9.30 9.08
C CYS A 39 -2.74 -9.47 9.20
N ARG A 40 -2.02 -8.45 9.69
CA ARG A 40 -0.56 -8.41 9.82
C ARG A 40 0.24 -8.55 8.52
N HIS A 41 -0.45 -8.57 7.37
CA HIS A 41 0.14 -8.53 6.03
C HIS A 41 0.36 -7.08 5.57
N PHE A 42 1.09 -6.92 4.47
CA PHE A 42 1.28 -5.64 3.82
C PHE A 42 0.19 -5.37 2.79
N HIS A 43 -0.28 -4.12 2.77
CA HIS A 43 -1.29 -3.62 1.85
C HIS A 43 -0.82 -2.33 1.19
N LEU A 44 -1.37 -2.02 0.02
CA LEU A 44 -1.11 -0.77 -0.68
C LEU A 44 -2.20 0.27 -0.39
N THR A 45 -1.79 1.53 -0.31
CA THR A 45 -2.70 2.68 -0.19
C THR A 45 -2.27 3.81 -1.10
N SER A 46 -3.22 4.38 -1.84
CA SER A 46 -3.04 5.61 -2.60
C SER A 46 -3.25 6.88 -1.76
N ARG A 47 -3.51 6.74 -0.44
CA ARG A 47 -3.66 7.90 0.44
C ARG A 47 -2.31 8.62 0.57
N THR A 48 -2.18 9.71 -0.18
CA THR A 48 -1.05 10.65 -0.16
C THR A 48 -1.29 11.84 0.78
N LYS A 49 -2.55 12.12 1.17
CA LYS A 49 -2.86 13.22 2.11
C LYS A 49 -2.14 13.02 3.46
N GLY A 50 -1.28 13.97 3.82
CA GLY A 50 -0.46 13.93 5.04
C GLY A 50 0.79 13.05 4.96
N LYS A 51 1.12 12.49 3.79
CA LYS A 51 2.37 11.80 3.53
C LYS A 51 3.15 12.61 2.50
N ARG A 52 4.48 12.77 2.68
CA ARG A 52 5.30 13.31 1.59
C ARG A 52 5.15 12.33 0.42
N PRO A 53 4.61 12.75 -0.73
CA PRO A 53 4.61 11.88 -1.89
C PRO A 53 6.06 11.53 -2.17
N ALA A 54 6.38 10.24 -2.24
CA ALA A 54 7.60 9.84 -2.91
C ALA A 54 7.54 10.46 -4.32
N PRO A 55 8.65 11.02 -4.84
CA PRO A 55 8.64 11.65 -6.14
C PRO A 55 8.02 10.66 -7.13
N LEU A 56 6.93 11.09 -7.76
CA LEU A 56 6.33 10.38 -8.90
C LEU A 56 7.47 10.19 -9.90
N GLN A 57 8.04 8.97 -9.97
CA GLN A 57 8.99 8.65 -11.03
C GLN A 57 8.18 8.57 -12.32
N ARG A 58 7.96 9.74 -12.92
CA ARG A 58 7.47 9.88 -14.28
C ARG A 58 8.58 9.29 -15.17
N ARG A 59 8.28 8.16 -15.81
CA ARG A 59 9.01 7.74 -17.01
C ARG A 59 8.54 8.59 -18.20
#